data_AF-A0A1G2T160-F1
#
_entry.id   AF-A0A1G2T160-F1
#
_cell.length_a   1.000
_cell.length_b   1.000
_cell.length_c   1.000
_cell.angle_alpha   90.00
_cell.angle_beta   90.00
_cell.angle_gamma   90.00
#
_symmetry.space_group_name_H-M   'P 1'
#
loop_
_entity.id
_entity.type
_entity.pdbx_description
1 polymer ?
#
loop_
_entity_poly.entity_id
_entity_poly.type
_entity_poly.pdbx_seq_one_letter_code
_entity_poly.pdbx_strand_id
1 'polypeptide(L)'
;MVSDTQINLERGQAMMVATILFLVVSVTIIFGLAGPILKQQRIASNLVLSRQGYFLAEAGLEDVVYRLKTGKPVSSTEVLSLSGDTTTTVTTDVLDEKQIVSSANVRSVVRKLRTNVILGSGVSFHFGIQAGEGGLVMENTSSVSGNIYSNGAIRGSGPTNNIIRGSVVSAWSDGLVDNLYATSSVYAHTINGAKVDGDAYYQSISNTTVLGTLYPGSSDQATSSLPIPDEQIEEWKQAALAGGVISSPCPYKISDTITLGPVKINCDLEVSGNNYAITLAGNVWVEGDIIVKNSPIIRIDPSFDQKGVAIVADKPSAPNSSGKISLENSAVFEGSGSPGSYVMLVSQNRSAESGGNEVALNVQNTVSGALLVYAGHGEIDLQNSINLKEVSAYQIRLKNTAEVVYETGIANLLFDTGPSGSYEILSWEEIE
;
A
#
# COMPACT_ATOMS: atom_id res chain seq x y z
N MET A 1 -98.61 32.01 -32.04
CA MET A 1 -98.82 32.22 -30.58
C MET A 1 -98.26 31.00 -29.89
N VAL A 2 -97.45 31.08 -28.83
CA VAL A 2 -97.75 31.73 -27.53
C VAL A 2 -96.48 32.32 -26.87
N SER A 3 -96.74 33.32 -26.03
CA SER A 3 -95.92 34.27 -25.23
C SER A 3 -95.60 33.77 -23.81
N ASP A 4 -94.77 34.48 -22.99
CA ASP A 4 -95.11 34.82 -21.56
C ASP A 4 -94.10 35.65 -20.71
N THR A 5 -94.62 36.20 -19.57
CA THR A 5 -94.31 37.37 -18.66
C THR A 5 -93.37 37.15 -17.41
N GLN A 6 -92.97 38.21 -16.62
CA GLN A 6 -91.84 38.21 -15.59
C GLN A 6 -92.07 38.87 -14.16
N ILE A 7 -91.25 38.45 -13.15
CA ILE A 7 -91.26 38.72 -11.66
C ILE A 7 -89.92 39.38 -11.16
N ASN A 8 -89.90 40.14 -10.03
CA ASN A 8 -88.74 40.93 -9.51
C ASN A 8 -87.97 40.30 -8.32
N LEU A 9 -86.62 40.30 -8.36
CA LEU A 9 -85.76 39.21 -7.84
C LEU A 9 -84.53 39.64 -6.98
N GLU A 10 -84.43 40.91 -6.54
CA GLU A 10 -83.14 41.55 -6.17
C GLU A 10 -82.41 41.03 -4.90
N ARG A 11 -83.12 40.71 -3.80
CA ARG A 11 -82.45 40.21 -2.56
C ARG A 11 -82.00 38.77 -2.66
N GLY A 12 -82.77 37.93 -3.36
CA GLY A 12 -82.36 36.58 -3.71
C GLY A 12 -81.16 36.59 -4.65
N GLN A 13 -81.13 37.54 -5.59
CA GLN A 13 -79.99 37.76 -6.47
C GLN A 13 -78.70 38.09 -5.70
N ALA A 14 -78.74 38.94 -4.67
CA ALA A 14 -77.54 39.27 -3.88
C ALA A 14 -76.91 38.06 -3.16
N MET A 15 -77.72 37.21 -2.53
CA MET A 15 -77.24 35.98 -1.87
C MET A 15 -76.76 34.93 -2.87
N MET A 16 -77.42 34.81 -4.02
CA MET A 16 -76.95 33.94 -5.11
C MET A 16 -75.61 34.41 -5.67
N VAL A 17 -75.44 35.72 -5.89
CA VAL A 17 -74.17 36.29 -6.37
C VAL A 17 -73.04 36.04 -5.37
N ALA A 18 -73.27 36.26 -4.06
CA ALA A 18 -72.27 35.98 -3.03
C ALA A 18 -71.89 34.49 -2.99
N THR A 19 -72.88 33.59 -3.08
CA THR A 19 -72.64 32.13 -3.07
C THR A 19 -71.86 31.68 -4.31
N ILE A 20 -72.22 32.20 -5.48
CA ILE A 20 -71.50 31.93 -6.74
C ILE A 20 -70.07 32.47 -6.66
N LEU A 21 -69.87 33.67 -6.10
CA LEU A 21 -68.54 34.25 -5.94
C LEU A 21 -67.66 33.41 -5.00
N PHE A 22 -68.17 32.98 -3.85
CA PHE A 22 -67.43 32.07 -2.95
C PHE A 22 -67.14 30.72 -3.59
N LEU A 23 -68.06 30.18 -4.38
CA LEU A 23 -67.85 28.94 -5.12
C LEU A 23 -66.74 29.12 -6.16
N VAL A 24 -66.76 30.21 -6.94
CA VAL A 24 -65.73 30.51 -7.94
C VAL A 24 -64.36 30.70 -7.29
N VAL A 25 -64.28 31.44 -6.18
CA VAL A 25 -63.02 31.61 -5.43
C VAL A 25 -62.52 30.27 -4.89
N SER A 26 -63.39 29.44 -4.31
CA SER A 26 -63.01 28.13 -3.77
C SER A 26 -62.49 27.19 -4.85
N VAL A 27 -63.17 27.13 -6.00
CA VAL A 27 -62.76 26.32 -7.15
C VAL A 27 -61.42 26.81 -7.71
N THR A 28 -61.24 28.13 -7.79
CA THR A 28 -59.98 28.74 -8.26
C THR A 28 -58.80 28.38 -7.35
N ILE A 29 -59.00 28.36 -6.03
CA ILE A 29 -57.97 27.94 -5.06
C ILE A 29 -57.63 26.45 -5.22
N ILE A 30 -58.63 25.58 -5.35
CA ILE A 30 -58.41 24.13 -5.53
C ILE A 30 -57.61 23.85 -6.80
N PHE A 31 -58.00 24.43 -7.94
CA PHE A 31 -57.27 24.27 -9.20
C PHE A 31 -55.89 24.93 -9.16
N GLY A 32 -55.75 26.05 -8.45
CA GLY A 32 -54.46 26.72 -8.24
C GLY A 32 -53.45 25.88 -7.44
N LEU A 33 -53.92 25.02 -6.52
CA LEU A 33 -53.07 24.17 -5.68
C LEU A 33 -52.83 22.77 -6.24
N ALA A 34 -53.75 22.23 -7.05
CA ALA A 34 -53.64 20.88 -7.59
C ALA A 34 -52.38 20.67 -8.44
N GLY A 35 -52.05 21.64 -9.31
CA GLY A 35 -50.86 21.59 -10.17
C GLY A 35 -49.54 21.53 -9.38
N PRO A 36 -49.28 22.48 -8.46
CA PRO A 36 -48.10 22.45 -7.60
C PRO A 36 -47.95 21.17 -6.78
N ILE A 37 -49.03 20.63 -6.21
CA ILE A 37 -49.00 19.39 -5.40
C ILE A 37 -48.59 18.19 -6.25
N LEU A 38 -49.21 18.02 -7.43
CA LEU A 38 -48.85 16.92 -8.35
C LEU A 38 -47.39 17.04 -8.83
N LYS A 39 -46.92 18.27 -9.07
CA LYS A 39 -45.51 18.53 -9.41
C LYS A 39 -44.59 18.14 -8.25
N GLN A 40 -44.92 18.52 -7.02
CA GLN A 40 -44.13 18.20 -5.83
C GLN A 40 -44.09 16.69 -5.56
N GLN A 41 -45.22 15.99 -5.75
CA GLN A 41 -45.28 14.53 -5.64
C GLN A 41 -44.36 13.86 -6.67
N ARG A 42 -44.36 14.34 -7.91
CA ARG A 42 -43.47 13.82 -8.97
C ARG A 42 -41.99 14.08 -8.65
N ILE A 43 -41.65 15.26 -8.14
CA ILE A 43 -40.28 15.60 -7.72
C ILE A 43 -39.83 14.68 -6.57
N ALA A 44 -40.67 14.50 -5.55
CA ALA A 44 -40.36 13.63 -4.42
C ALA A 44 -40.19 12.17 -4.86
N SER A 45 -41.08 11.67 -5.73
CA SER A 45 -40.96 10.33 -6.31
C SER A 45 -39.66 10.17 -7.11
N ASN A 46 -39.36 11.12 -7.99
CA ASN A 46 -38.12 11.10 -8.78
C ASN A 46 -36.87 11.15 -7.90
N LEU A 47 -36.89 11.90 -6.78
CA LEU A 47 -35.77 11.94 -5.84
C LEU A 47 -35.54 10.59 -5.15
N VAL A 48 -36.62 9.91 -4.75
CA VAL A 48 -36.52 8.56 -4.14
C VAL A 48 -35.99 7.55 -5.14
N LEU A 49 -36.53 7.53 -6.36
CA LEU A 49 -36.07 6.64 -7.43
C LEU A 49 -34.61 6.92 -7.81
N SER A 50 -34.23 8.19 -7.87
CA SER A 50 -32.85 8.61 -8.10
C SER A 50 -31.89 8.12 -7.01
N ARG A 51 -32.27 8.19 -5.74
CA ARG A 51 -31.45 7.67 -4.64
C ARG A 51 -31.32 6.16 -4.70
N GLN A 52 -32.40 5.47 -5.03
CA GLN A 52 -32.37 4.01 -5.24
C GLN A 52 -31.43 3.64 -6.39
N GLY A 53 -31.51 4.34 -7.52
CA GLY A 53 -30.60 4.15 -8.65
C GLY A 53 -29.14 4.41 -8.26
N TYR A 54 -28.87 5.47 -7.51
CA TYR A 54 -27.52 5.79 -7.04
C TYR A 54 -26.92 4.67 -6.18
N PHE A 55 -27.64 4.22 -5.14
CA PHE A 55 -27.13 3.16 -4.27
C PHE A 55 -27.00 1.82 -4.99
N LEU A 56 -27.86 1.55 -5.97
CA LEU A 56 -27.76 0.36 -6.81
C LEU A 56 -26.54 0.40 -7.73
N ALA A 57 -26.25 1.56 -8.32
CA ALA A 57 -25.05 1.77 -9.11
C ALA A 57 -23.79 1.62 -8.24
N GLU A 58 -23.78 2.21 -7.04
CA GLU A 58 -22.67 2.11 -6.08
C GLU A 58 -22.44 0.66 -5.66
N ALA A 59 -23.50 -0.11 -5.37
CA ALA A 59 -23.36 -1.52 -5.01
C ALA A 59 -22.68 -2.35 -6.12
N GLY A 60 -23.03 -2.11 -7.39
CA GLY A 60 -22.35 -2.77 -8.51
C GLY A 60 -20.89 -2.33 -8.70
N LEU A 61 -20.62 -1.04 -8.48
CA LEU A 61 -19.27 -0.48 -8.56
C LEU A 61 -18.36 -1.06 -7.48
N GLU A 62 -18.79 -1.00 -6.22
CA GLU A 62 -18.07 -1.50 -5.06
C GLU A 62 -17.82 -3.01 -5.12
N ASP A 63 -18.80 -3.80 -5.59
CA ASP A 63 -18.62 -5.23 -5.77
C ASP A 63 -17.52 -5.56 -6.79
N VAL A 64 -17.50 -4.88 -7.94
CA VAL A 64 -16.45 -5.07 -8.96
C VAL A 64 -15.10 -4.59 -8.44
N VAL A 65 -15.02 -3.42 -7.81
CA VAL A 65 -13.78 -2.89 -7.22
C VAL A 65 -13.24 -3.82 -6.15
N TYR A 66 -14.10 -4.34 -5.27
CA TYR A 66 -13.71 -5.30 -4.23
C TYR A 66 -13.18 -6.60 -4.83
N ARG A 67 -13.85 -7.15 -5.85
CA ARG A 67 -13.39 -8.35 -6.55
C ARG A 67 -12.03 -8.13 -7.20
N LEU A 68 -11.84 -6.99 -7.86
CA LEU A 68 -10.55 -6.60 -8.43
C LEU A 68 -9.45 -6.47 -7.35
N LYS A 69 -9.75 -5.79 -6.23
CA LYS A 69 -8.80 -5.64 -5.09
C LYS A 69 -8.43 -6.96 -4.43
N THR A 70 -9.33 -7.94 -4.42
CA THR A 70 -9.15 -9.24 -3.74
C THR A 70 -8.75 -10.37 -4.70
N GLY A 71 -8.39 -10.04 -5.94
CA GLY A 71 -7.94 -11.04 -6.93
C GLY A 71 -9.03 -12.02 -7.38
N LYS A 72 -10.31 -11.66 -7.24
CA LYS A 72 -11.44 -12.47 -7.71
C LYS A 72 -11.70 -12.22 -9.19
N PRO A 73 -12.17 -13.23 -9.95
CA PRO A 73 -12.47 -13.05 -11.36
C PRO A 73 -13.59 -12.02 -11.59
N VAL A 74 -13.36 -11.15 -12.57
CA VAL A 74 -14.31 -10.13 -13.04
C VAL A 74 -14.37 -10.19 -14.56
N SER A 75 -15.58 -10.25 -15.10
CA SER A 75 -15.83 -10.20 -16.55
C SER A 75 -15.83 -8.76 -17.06
N SER A 76 -15.74 -8.56 -18.37
CA SER A 76 -15.88 -7.21 -18.97
C SER A 76 -17.23 -6.55 -18.66
N THR A 77 -18.25 -7.35 -18.36
CA THR A 77 -19.58 -6.89 -17.98
C THR A 77 -20.15 -7.77 -16.89
N GLU A 78 -20.57 -7.16 -15.80
CA GLU A 78 -21.17 -7.79 -14.62
C GLU A 78 -22.57 -7.22 -14.42
N VAL A 79 -23.51 -8.05 -13.98
CA VAL A 79 -24.89 -7.62 -13.70
C VAL A 79 -25.25 -8.00 -12.28
N LEU A 80 -25.62 -7.02 -11.48
CA LEU A 80 -26.11 -7.21 -10.11
C LEU A 80 -27.60 -6.86 -10.06
N SER A 81 -28.41 -7.77 -9.53
CA SER A 81 -29.82 -7.52 -9.27
C SER A 81 -30.08 -7.43 -7.78
N LEU A 82 -30.70 -6.34 -7.35
CA LEU A 82 -31.09 -6.09 -5.97
C LEU A 82 -32.53 -5.58 -5.96
N SER A 83 -33.39 -6.19 -5.15
CA SER A 83 -34.78 -5.77 -4.94
C SER A 83 -35.62 -5.65 -6.23
N GLY A 84 -35.27 -6.40 -7.29
CA GLY A 84 -35.99 -6.44 -8.57
C GLY A 84 -35.52 -5.42 -9.61
N ASP A 85 -34.59 -4.53 -9.25
CA ASP A 85 -33.89 -3.65 -10.19
C ASP A 85 -32.50 -4.23 -10.52
N THR A 86 -31.87 -3.73 -11.58
CA THR A 86 -30.55 -4.20 -12.05
C THR A 86 -29.59 -3.05 -12.26
N THR A 87 -28.33 -3.27 -11.88
CA THR A 87 -27.19 -2.47 -12.36
C THR A 87 -26.32 -3.31 -13.29
N THR A 88 -25.77 -2.66 -14.31
CA THR A 88 -24.77 -3.25 -15.19
C THR A 88 -23.46 -2.51 -14.98
N THR A 89 -22.40 -3.24 -14.65
CA THR A 89 -21.06 -2.70 -14.42
C THR A 89 -20.15 -3.16 -15.55
N VAL A 90 -19.52 -2.22 -16.24
CA VAL A 90 -18.63 -2.47 -17.37
C VAL A 90 -17.21 -2.10 -16.94
N THR A 91 -16.28 -3.01 -17.17
CA THR A 91 -14.85 -2.80 -16.93
C THR A 91 -14.13 -2.71 -18.26
N THR A 92 -13.43 -1.60 -18.51
CA THR A 92 -12.65 -1.35 -19.72
C THR A 92 -11.21 -1.00 -19.39
N ASP A 93 -10.27 -1.59 -20.12
CA ASP A 93 -8.86 -1.23 -20.04
C ASP A 93 -8.61 0.10 -20.77
N VAL A 94 -7.97 1.05 -20.09
CA VAL A 94 -7.60 2.37 -20.62
C VAL A 94 -6.14 2.65 -20.26
N LEU A 95 -5.22 2.42 -21.21
CA LEU A 95 -3.77 2.48 -20.99
C LEU A 95 -3.35 1.56 -19.81
N ASP A 96 -2.87 2.14 -18.71
CA ASP A 96 -2.41 1.45 -17.49
C ASP A 96 -3.50 1.38 -16.39
N GLU A 97 -4.71 1.90 -16.66
CA GLU A 97 -5.84 1.91 -15.73
C GLU A 97 -6.96 0.97 -16.21
N LYS A 98 -7.78 0.48 -15.28
CA LYS A 98 -9.13 -0.02 -15.58
C LYS A 98 -10.14 1.02 -15.21
N GLN A 99 -10.96 1.41 -16.18
CA GLN A 99 -12.15 2.20 -15.94
C GLN A 99 -13.33 1.26 -15.66
N ILE A 100 -14.04 1.50 -14.56
CA ILE A 100 -15.21 0.73 -14.15
C ILE A 100 -16.39 1.69 -14.11
N VAL A 101 -17.42 1.39 -14.90
CA VAL A 101 -18.65 2.19 -14.98
C VAL A 101 -19.83 1.33 -14.58
N SER A 102 -20.51 1.71 -13.49
CA SER A 102 -21.74 1.06 -13.03
C SER A 102 -22.96 1.89 -13.41
N SER A 103 -23.91 1.29 -14.12
CA SER A 103 -25.12 1.94 -14.63
C SER A 103 -26.35 1.24 -14.08
N ALA A 104 -27.05 1.90 -13.16
CA ALA A 104 -28.31 1.43 -12.63
C ALA A 104 -29.49 2.11 -13.34
N ASN A 105 -30.55 1.35 -13.60
CA ASN A 105 -31.81 1.87 -14.12
C ASN A 105 -32.95 1.43 -13.20
N VAL A 106 -33.51 2.39 -12.46
CA VAL A 106 -34.66 2.18 -11.58
C VAL A 106 -35.84 2.91 -12.17
N ARG A 107 -36.77 2.17 -12.78
CA ARG A 107 -38.02 2.71 -13.36
C ARG A 107 -37.79 3.91 -14.30
N SER A 108 -36.81 3.80 -15.19
CA SER A 108 -36.39 4.83 -16.16
C SER A 108 -35.66 6.04 -15.54
N VAL A 109 -35.27 5.96 -14.27
CA VAL A 109 -34.29 6.87 -13.68
C VAL A 109 -32.93 6.17 -13.73
N VAL A 110 -32.03 6.71 -14.55
CA VAL A 110 -30.69 6.18 -14.74
C VAL A 110 -29.73 6.91 -13.81
N ARG A 111 -28.83 6.15 -13.18
CA ARG A 111 -27.68 6.68 -12.45
C ARG A 111 -26.42 5.95 -12.87
N LYS A 112 -25.35 6.71 -13.14
CA LYS A 112 -24.07 6.16 -13.54
C LYS A 112 -22.95 6.67 -12.66
N LEU A 113 -22.16 5.74 -12.16
CA LEU A 113 -20.96 6.01 -11.39
C LEU A 113 -19.76 5.48 -12.15
N ARG A 114 -18.64 6.19 -12.04
CA ARG A 114 -17.36 5.80 -12.63
C ARG A 114 -16.29 5.81 -11.55
N THR A 115 -15.44 4.81 -11.60
CA THR A 115 -14.15 4.84 -10.92
C THR A 115 -13.07 4.38 -11.88
N ASN A 116 -11.90 5.01 -11.78
CA ASN A 116 -10.70 4.50 -12.42
C ASN A 116 -9.85 3.84 -11.34
N VAL A 117 -9.34 2.67 -11.66
CA VAL A 117 -8.41 1.94 -10.82
C VAL A 117 -7.13 1.64 -11.57
N ILE A 118 -6.00 1.67 -10.89
CA ILE A 118 -4.71 1.24 -11.44
C ILE A 118 -4.29 -0.05 -10.75
N LEU A 119 -3.61 -0.95 -11.47
CA LEU A 119 -2.89 -2.05 -10.80
C LEU A 119 -1.84 -1.41 -9.89
N GLY A 120 -2.09 -1.36 -8.58
CA GLY A 120 -1.05 -1.03 -7.62
C GLY A 120 -0.12 -2.23 -7.52
N SER A 121 1.19 -2.07 -7.64
CA SER A 121 2.14 -3.20 -7.72
C SER A 121 2.36 -3.91 -6.37
N GLY A 122 1.30 -4.44 -5.74
CA GLY A 122 1.30 -5.49 -4.70
C GLY A 122 2.11 -5.27 -3.40
N VAL A 123 2.92 -4.23 -3.32
CA VAL A 123 3.96 -4.01 -2.33
C VAL A 123 3.77 -2.60 -1.79
N SER A 124 3.13 -2.50 -0.63
CA SER A 124 3.01 -1.23 0.10
C SER A 124 3.82 -1.32 1.38
N PHE A 125 4.63 -0.29 1.57
CA PHE A 125 5.54 -0.13 2.67
C PHE A 125 5.00 0.94 3.60
N HIS A 126 4.58 0.56 4.81
CA HIS A 126 3.86 1.44 5.73
C HIS A 126 4.72 1.96 6.89
N PHE A 127 5.93 1.42 7.04
CA PHE A 127 6.76 1.59 8.23
C PHE A 127 8.20 1.88 7.82
N GLY A 128 8.94 2.58 8.67
CA GLY A 128 10.39 2.76 8.47
C GLY A 128 11.16 1.45 8.59
N ILE A 129 10.63 0.54 9.42
CA ILE A 129 11.13 -0.82 9.59
C ILE A 129 9.93 -1.76 9.68
N GLN A 130 9.94 -2.83 8.87
CA GLN A 130 9.01 -3.94 8.99
C GLN A 130 9.78 -5.26 9.17
N ALA A 131 9.64 -5.88 10.34
CA ALA A 131 10.30 -7.14 10.67
C ALA A 131 9.30 -8.30 10.82
N GLY A 132 9.70 -9.48 10.39
CA GLY A 132 8.97 -10.73 10.62
C GLY A 132 9.11 -11.22 12.07
N GLU A 133 8.93 -12.53 12.26
CA GLU A 133 8.92 -13.21 13.55
C GLU A 133 10.30 -13.17 14.25
N GLY A 134 11.38 -13.02 13.47
CA GLY A 134 12.74 -12.85 13.99
C GLY A 134 12.95 -11.51 14.73
N GLY A 135 12.09 -10.52 14.47
CA GLY A 135 12.06 -9.29 15.25
C GLY A 135 13.12 -8.24 14.84
N LEU A 136 13.28 -7.25 15.71
CA LEU A 136 14.28 -6.18 15.58
C LEU A 136 15.23 -6.21 16.78
N VAL A 137 16.52 -6.15 16.52
CA VAL A 137 17.56 -5.99 17.55
C VAL A 137 18.33 -4.70 17.30
N MET A 138 18.39 -3.84 18.31
CA MET A 138 19.13 -2.58 18.31
C MET A 138 20.26 -2.65 19.33
N GLU A 139 21.48 -2.46 18.86
CA GLU A 139 22.70 -2.50 19.65
C GLU A 139 23.37 -1.11 19.64
N ASN A 140 24.21 -0.85 20.64
CA ASN A 140 24.96 0.40 20.81
C ASN A 140 24.04 1.64 20.69
N THR A 141 24.45 2.67 19.94
CA THR A 141 23.75 3.95 19.81
C THR A 141 22.93 4.06 18.51
N SER A 142 22.38 2.95 18.02
CA SER A 142 21.57 2.93 16.79
C SER A 142 20.20 3.59 16.99
N SER A 143 19.66 4.18 15.94
CA SER A 143 18.38 4.89 15.96
C SER A 143 17.53 4.66 14.72
N VAL A 144 16.23 4.93 14.85
CA VAL A 144 15.26 4.85 13.76
C VAL A 144 14.45 6.13 13.73
N SER A 145 14.35 6.77 12.57
CA SER A 145 13.45 7.88 12.32
C SER A 145 12.28 7.40 11.47
N GLY A 146 11.24 6.89 12.13
CA GLY A 146 10.08 6.28 11.50
C GLY A 146 9.34 5.35 12.44
N ASN A 147 8.16 4.89 12.00
CA ASN A 147 7.40 3.87 12.72
C ASN A 147 8.03 2.49 12.53
N ILE A 148 7.89 1.61 13.52
CA ILE A 148 8.37 0.23 13.46
C ILE A 148 7.19 -0.70 13.66
N TYR A 149 7.12 -1.71 12.80
CA TYR A 149 6.19 -2.82 12.95
C TYR A 149 6.97 -4.14 12.93
N SER A 150 6.74 -5.00 13.91
CA SER A 150 7.37 -6.31 13.97
C SER A 150 6.38 -7.39 14.38
N ASN A 151 6.40 -8.53 13.68
CA ASN A 151 5.70 -9.74 14.13
C ASN A 151 6.39 -10.38 15.35
N GLY A 152 7.67 -10.06 15.56
CA GLY A 152 8.50 -10.57 16.64
C GLY A 152 8.84 -9.50 17.68
N ALA A 153 9.77 -9.88 18.57
CA ALA A 153 10.25 -9.02 19.63
C ALA A 153 11.17 -7.90 19.12
N ILE A 154 11.09 -6.73 19.75
CA ILE A 154 11.93 -5.57 19.51
C ILE A 154 12.80 -5.35 20.75
N ARG A 155 14.12 -5.54 20.60
CA ARG A 155 15.08 -5.51 21.71
C ARG A 155 16.13 -4.43 21.48
N GLY A 156 16.32 -3.56 22.46
CA GLY A 156 17.41 -2.59 22.51
C GLY A 156 18.48 -2.92 23.55
N SER A 157 19.51 -2.08 23.61
CA SER A 157 20.59 -2.12 24.58
C SER A 157 20.46 -1.07 25.70
N GLY A 158 19.37 -0.31 25.69
CA GLY A 158 19.00 0.66 26.73
C GLY A 158 18.33 1.92 26.17
N PRO A 159 17.44 2.58 26.92
CA PRO A 159 16.68 3.75 26.46
C PRO A 159 17.53 5.01 26.24
N THR A 160 18.76 5.05 26.74
CA THR A 160 19.70 6.16 26.45
C THR A 160 20.47 5.96 25.15
N ASN A 161 20.53 4.73 24.64
CA ASN A 161 21.38 4.36 23.51
C ASN A 161 20.54 4.12 22.26
N ASN A 162 19.37 3.48 22.39
CA ASN A 162 18.51 3.14 21.25
C ASN A 162 17.23 3.98 21.25
N ILE A 163 17.11 4.84 20.23
CA ILE A 163 16.00 5.80 20.09
C ILE A 163 15.22 5.52 18.81
N ILE A 164 13.91 5.37 18.96
CA ILE A 164 12.95 5.24 17.86
C ILE A 164 12.08 6.50 17.85
N ARG A 165 12.20 7.30 16.79
CA ARG A 165 11.43 8.52 16.56
C ARG A 165 10.13 8.21 15.82
N GLY A 166 9.27 7.44 16.46
CA GLY A 166 8.03 6.97 15.87
C GLY A 166 7.31 5.99 16.78
N SER A 167 6.15 5.51 16.32
CA SER A 167 5.37 4.50 17.02
C SER A 167 5.98 3.11 16.83
N VAL A 168 5.85 2.27 17.86
CA VAL A 168 6.44 0.93 17.89
C VAL A 168 5.35 -0.11 18.10
N VAL A 169 5.29 -1.10 17.21
CA VAL A 169 4.40 -2.25 17.32
C VAL A 169 5.23 -3.53 17.34
N SER A 170 5.12 -4.29 18.43
CA SER A 170 5.51 -5.70 18.49
C SER A 170 4.22 -6.52 18.62
N ALA A 171 3.86 -7.21 17.54
CA ALA A 171 2.60 -7.91 17.40
C ALA A 171 2.62 -9.29 18.09
N TRP A 172 1.45 -9.94 18.09
CA TRP A 172 1.23 -11.27 18.65
C TRP A 172 1.28 -11.36 20.19
N SER A 173 0.84 -12.50 20.74
CA SER A 173 0.82 -12.77 22.19
C SER A 173 2.21 -12.90 22.82
N ASP A 174 3.24 -13.07 21.99
CA ASP A 174 4.65 -13.12 22.42
C ASP A 174 5.37 -11.79 22.13
N GLY A 175 4.63 -10.74 21.73
CA GLY A 175 5.17 -9.42 21.41
C GLY A 175 5.90 -8.81 22.61
N LEU A 176 7.12 -8.34 22.38
CA LEU A 176 8.00 -7.80 23.40
C LEU A 176 8.66 -6.52 22.90
N VAL A 177 8.58 -5.47 23.70
CA VAL A 177 9.43 -4.27 23.55
C VAL A 177 10.34 -4.20 24.76
N ASP A 178 11.65 -4.29 24.55
CA ASP A 178 12.64 -4.39 25.61
C ASP A 178 13.77 -3.35 25.46
N ASN A 179 14.11 -2.65 26.54
CA ASN A 179 15.32 -1.83 26.66
C ASN A 179 15.53 -0.77 25.56
N LEU A 180 14.51 0.02 25.22
CA LEU A 180 14.60 1.07 24.19
C LEU A 180 13.81 2.33 24.54
N TYR A 181 14.01 3.40 23.76
CA TYR A 181 13.25 4.64 23.87
C TYR A 181 12.40 4.89 22.62
N ALA A 182 11.07 4.90 22.77
CA ALA A 182 10.13 5.33 21.75
C ALA A 182 9.61 6.76 22.03
N THR A 183 9.72 7.67 21.06
CA THR A 183 9.20 9.04 21.19
C THR A 183 7.69 9.16 20.92
N SER A 184 7.02 8.06 20.60
CA SER A 184 5.58 7.97 20.36
C SER A 184 5.02 6.76 21.12
N SER A 185 3.81 6.32 20.77
CA SER A 185 3.12 5.21 21.43
C SER A 185 3.74 3.85 21.13
N VAL A 186 3.62 2.93 22.10
CA VAL A 186 4.09 1.54 22.02
C VAL A 186 2.93 0.58 22.18
N TYR A 187 2.90 -0.45 21.34
CA TYR A 187 1.94 -1.55 21.35
C TYR A 187 2.71 -2.88 21.42
N ALA A 188 2.60 -3.60 22.53
CA ALA A 188 3.24 -4.91 22.69
C ALA A 188 2.58 -5.70 23.82
N HIS A 189 2.59 -7.03 23.76
CA HIS A 189 2.10 -7.85 24.87
C HIS A 189 2.87 -7.56 26.16
N THR A 190 4.21 -7.51 26.07
CA THR A 190 5.11 -7.15 27.16
C THR A 190 5.95 -5.93 26.83
N ILE A 191 6.03 -4.98 27.76
CA ILE A 191 6.97 -3.84 27.69
C ILE A 191 7.92 -3.88 28.89
N ASN A 192 9.23 -3.92 28.66
CA ASN A 192 10.24 -3.97 29.72
C ASN A 192 11.39 -2.98 29.47
N GLY A 193 11.88 -2.33 30.53
CA GLY A 193 13.11 -1.52 30.47
C GLY A 193 13.05 -0.32 29.52
N ALA A 194 11.85 0.13 29.12
CA ALA A 194 11.69 1.10 28.05
C ALA A 194 11.42 2.53 28.56
N LYS A 195 11.58 3.51 27.67
CA LYS A 195 11.02 4.86 27.82
C LYS A 195 10.02 5.10 26.70
N VAL A 196 8.83 5.57 27.03
CA VAL A 196 7.75 5.82 26.07
C VAL A 196 7.21 7.24 26.30
N ASP A 197 7.37 8.13 25.32
CA ASP A 197 6.83 9.49 25.44
C ASP A 197 5.32 9.55 25.13
N GLY A 198 4.83 8.64 24.28
CA GLY A 198 3.40 8.50 23.96
C GLY A 198 2.65 7.57 24.91
N ASP A 199 1.62 6.93 24.39
CA ASP A 199 0.78 5.98 25.13
C ASP A 199 1.37 4.56 25.10
N ALA A 200 1.04 3.73 26.09
CA ALA A 200 1.48 2.34 26.15
C ALA A 200 0.29 1.37 26.24
N TYR A 201 0.21 0.44 25.28
CA TYR A 201 -0.80 -0.61 25.17
C TYR A 201 -0.14 -1.97 25.43
N TYR A 202 -0.52 -2.64 26.51
CA TYR A 202 0.16 -3.85 27.00
C TYR A 202 -0.70 -4.78 27.85
N GLN A 203 -0.20 -6.02 28.02
CA GLN A 203 -0.66 -6.98 29.02
C GLN A 203 0.23 -6.95 30.27
N SER A 204 1.56 -6.88 30.10
CA SER A 204 2.53 -6.74 31.18
C SER A 204 3.51 -5.58 30.94
N ILE A 205 3.82 -4.82 31.98
CA ILE A 205 4.82 -3.73 31.93
C ILE A 205 5.73 -3.77 33.15
N SER A 206 7.03 -3.57 32.95
CA SER A 206 8.00 -3.48 34.04
C SER A 206 9.18 -2.59 33.68
N ASN A 207 9.83 -1.98 34.69
CA ASN A 207 11.02 -1.12 34.53
C ASN A 207 10.90 -0.05 33.43
N THR A 208 9.68 0.42 33.16
CA THR A 208 9.37 1.29 32.01
C THR A 208 8.82 2.62 32.50
N THR A 209 9.28 3.71 31.89
CA THR A 209 8.73 5.05 32.12
C THR A 209 7.82 5.43 30.95
N VAL A 210 6.54 5.71 31.22
CA VAL A 210 5.57 6.16 30.21
C VAL A 210 5.12 7.58 30.56
N LEU A 211 5.22 8.51 29.60
CA LEU A 211 4.78 9.91 29.78
C LEU A 211 3.31 10.12 29.36
N GLY A 212 2.80 9.33 28.42
CA GLY A 212 1.39 9.34 28.04
C GLY A 212 0.51 8.44 28.93
N THR A 213 -0.56 7.93 28.36
CA THR A 213 -1.57 7.12 29.05
C THR A 213 -1.21 5.63 29.01
N LEU A 214 -1.45 4.95 30.12
CA LEU A 214 -1.32 3.49 30.24
C LEU A 214 -2.66 2.82 29.90
N TYR A 215 -2.63 1.84 28.99
CA TYR A 215 -3.79 1.02 28.59
C TYR A 215 -3.55 -0.46 28.92
N PRO A 216 -3.60 -0.86 30.22
CA PRO A 216 -3.43 -2.25 30.61
C PRO A 216 -4.58 -3.13 30.10
N GLY A 217 -4.26 -4.35 29.67
CA GLY A 217 -5.23 -5.33 29.17
C GLY A 217 -5.74 -5.05 27.75
N SER A 218 -5.07 -4.18 27.00
CA SER A 218 -5.39 -3.91 25.60
C SER A 218 -5.06 -5.11 24.71
N SER A 219 -5.88 -5.37 23.68
CA SER A 219 -5.68 -6.50 22.78
C SER A 219 -4.35 -6.39 22.02
N ASP A 220 -3.65 -7.52 21.90
CA ASP A 220 -2.44 -7.62 21.10
C ASP A 220 -2.72 -7.26 19.63
N GLN A 221 -1.74 -6.63 18.98
CA GLN A 221 -1.83 -6.32 17.56
C GLN A 221 -1.71 -7.63 16.76
N ALA A 222 -2.53 -7.78 15.72
CA ALA A 222 -2.39 -8.89 14.78
C ALA A 222 -1.05 -8.76 14.04
N THR A 223 -0.47 -9.89 13.60
CA THR A 223 0.72 -9.94 12.74
C THR A 223 0.38 -9.55 11.30
N SER A 224 1.39 -9.16 10.51
CA SER A 224 1.26 -8.80 9.10
C SER A 224 2.25 -9.58 8.24
N SER A 225 1.90 -9.87 6.99
CA SER A 225 2.85 -10.44 6.04
C SER A 225 3.93 -9.41 5.67
N LEU A 226 5.13 -9.88 5.37
CA LEU A 226 6.17 -9.05 4.77
C LEU A 226 5.73 -8.54 3.39
N PRO A 227 6.23 -7.36 2.97
CA PRO A 227 5.65 -6.60 1.87
C PRO A 227 5.89 -7.20 0.48
N ILE A 228 6.88 -8.08 0.30
CA ILE A 228 7.20 -8.70 -1.00
C ILE A 228 6.99 -10.22 -0.91
N PRO A 229 5.98 -10.79 -1.60
CA PRO A 229 5.78 -12.23 -1.62
C PRO A 229 6.86 -12.94 -2.45
N ASP A 230 7.17 -14.19 -2.09
CA ASP A 230 8.14 -15.04 -2.80
C ASP A 230 7.83 -15.17 -4.31
N GLU A 231 6.55 -15.20 -4.67
CA GLU A 231 6.09 -15.26 -6.06
C GLU A 231 6.59 -14.06 -6.90
N GLN A 232 6.58 -12.86 -6.32
CA GLN A 232 7.09 -11.66 -7.00
C GLN A 232 8.61 -11.74 -7.24
N ILE A 233 9.35 -12.34 -6.30
CA ILE A 233 10.80 -12.53 -6.44
C ILE A 233 11.10 -13.57 -7.52
N GLU A 234 10.28 -14.63 -7.62
CA GLU A 234 10.37 -15.58 -8.73
C GLU A 234 10.14 -14.91 -10.09
N GLU A 235 9.15 -14.02 -10.21
CA GLU A 235 8.91 -13.26 -11.44
C GLU A 235 10.15 -12.44 -11.86
N TRP A 236 10.82 -11.77 -10.91
CA TRP A 236 12.05 -11.05 -11.19
C TRP A 236 13.20 -11.97 -11.61
N LYS A 237 13.32 -13.15 -11.01
CA LYS A 237 14.30 -14.17 -11.42
C LYS A 237 14.02 -14.72 -12.82
N GLN A 238 12.75 -14.93 -13.18
CA GLN A 238 12.38 -15.34 -14.54
C GLN A 238 12.69 -14.25 -15.58
N ALA A 239 12.42 -12.98 -15.26
CA ALA A 239 12.78 -11.86 -16.14
C ALA A 239 14.30 -11.75 -16.35
N ALA A 240 15.08 -11.94 -15.28
CA ALA A 240 16.55 -11.98 -15.35
C ALA A 240 17.04 -13.16 -16.22
N LEU A 241 16.47 -14.35 -16.03
CA LEU A 241 16.79 -15.53 -16.83
C LEU A 241 16.46 -15.33 -18.33
N ALA A 242 15.33 -14.71 -18.64
CA ALA A 242 14.92 -14.41 -20.01
C ALA A 242 15.88 -13.45 -20.73
N GLY A 243 16.56 -12.58 -19.98
CA GLY A 243 17.57 -11.64 -20.50
C GLY A 243 18.91 -12.29 -20.88
N GLY A 244 19.19 -13.50 -20.38
CA GLY A 244 20.38 -14.28 -20.71
C GLY A 244 21.04 -14.90 -19.49
N VAL A 245 22.10 -15.68 -19.72
CA VAL A 245 22.82 -16.40 -18.68
C VAL A 245 24.33 -16.18 -18.80
N ILE A 246 24.95 -15.76 -17.70
CA ILE A 246 26.40 -15.71 -17.52
C ILE A 246 26.83 -16.91 -16.69
N SER A 247 27.69 -17.76 -17.26
CA SER A 247 28.24 -18.95 -16.57
C SER A 247 29.77 -18.94 -16.46
N SER A 248 30.44 -17.93 -17.03
CA SER A 248 31.89 -17.79 -17.01
C SER A 248 32.30 -16.34 -17.33
N PRO A 249 33.36 -15.80 -16.71
CA PRO A 249 34.14 -16.39 -15.61
C PRO A 249 33.34 -16.53 -14.30
N CYS A 250 33.75 -17.46 -13.43
CA CYS A 250 33.15 -17.71 -12.12
C CYS A 250 34.23 -17.82 -11.01
N PRO A 251 34.16 -17.04 -9.92
CA PRO A 251 33.14 -16.01 -9.63
C PRO A 251 33.15 -14.90 -10.70
N TYR A 252 31.97 -14.32 -10.97
CA TYR A 252 31.84 -13.26 -11.96
C TYR A 252 32.26 -11.94 -11.31
N LYS A 253 33.32 -11.33 -11.84
CA LYS A 253 33.93 -10.13 -11.25
C LYS A 253 33.71 -8.93 -12.16
N ILE A 254 33.19 -7.84 -11.59
CA ILE A 254 33.05 -6.55 -12.24
C ILE A 254 34.01 -5.58 -11.58
N SER A 255 34.95 -5.04 -12.35
CA SER A 255 35.96 -4.07 -11.90
C SER A 255 36.06 -2.82 -12.78
N ASP A 256 35.13 -2.65 -13.73
CA ASP A 256 35.08 -1.55 -14.69
C ASP A 256 33.62 -1.18 -15.00
N THR A 257 33.41 -0.06 -15.69
CA THR A 257 32.09 0.36 -16.19
C THR A 257 31.48 -0.70 -17.09
N ILE A 258 30.24 -1.10 -16.81
CA ILE A 258 29.50 -2.10 -17.57
C ILE A 258 27.99 -1.83 -17.51
N THR A 259 27.27 -2.24 -18.55
CA THR A 259 25.81 -2.39 -18.50
C THR A 259 25.47 -3.82 -18.11
N LEU A 260 24.70 -3.99 -17.04
CA LEU A 260 24.32 -5.29 -16.49
C LEU A 260 22.79 -5.45 -16.50
N GLY A 261 22.31 -6.64 -16.84
CA GLY A 261 20.88 -6.96 -16.78
C GLY A 261 20.09 -6.61 -18.05
N PRO A 262 18.91 -7.22 -18.26
CA PRO A 262 18.40 -8.36 -17.49
C PRO A 262 19.27 -9.60 -17.69
N VAL A 263 19.67 -10.29 -16.61
CA VAL A 263 20.60 -11.44 -16.72
C VAL A 263 20.60 -12.34 -15.48
N LYS A 264 20.73 -13.65 -15.68
CA LYS A 264 21.10 -14.62 -14.63
C LYS A 264 22.61 -14.86 -14.60
N ILE A 265 23.22 -14.85 -13.43
CA ILE A 265 24.62 -15.22 -13.19
C ILE A 265 24.65 -16.52 -12.37
N ASN A 266 25.21 -17.61 -12.90
CA ASN A 266 25.15 -18.95 -12.28
C ASN A 266 26.16 -19.18 -11.13
N CYS A 267 26.78 -18.12 -10.62
CA CYS A 267 27.83 -18.19 -9.60
C CYS A 267 27.92 -16.87 -8.83
N ASP A 268 28.78 -16.81 -7.82
CA ASP A 268 28.95 -15.62 -6.98
C ASP A 268 29.37 -14.40 -7.82
N LEU A 269 28.83 -13.23 -7.45
CA LEU A 269 29.11 -11.93 -8.06
C LEU A 269 29.98 -11.09 -7.12
N GLU A 270 31.12 -10.62 -7.62
CA GLU A 270 31.98 -9.65 -6.93
C GLU A 270 32.01 -8.35 -7.75
N VAL A 271 31.50 -7.27 -7.17
CA VAL A 271 31.65 -5.91 -7.68
C VAL A 271 32.73 -5.22 -6.88
N SER A 272 33.82 -4.81 -7.52
CA SER A 272 34.91 -4.15 -6.83
C SER A 272 35.60 -3.05 -7.64
N GLY A 273 35.53 -1.82 -7.15
CA GLY A 273 36.49 -0.78 -7.49
C GLY A 273 35.94 0.64 -7.47
N ASN A 274 36.87 1.58 -7.57
CA ASN A 274 36.65 2.97 -7.21
C ASN A 274 36.11 3.78 -8.39
N ASN A 275 34.99 4.47 -8.21
CA ASN A 275 34.49 5.53 -9.10
C ASN A 275 34.12 5.10 -10.54
N TYR A 276 33.71 3.86 -10.77
CA TYR A 276 33.03 3.48 -12.01
C TYR A 276 31.56 3.19 -11.76
N ALA A 277 30.76 3.33 -12.83
CA ALA A 277 29.32 3.13 -12.78
C ALA A 277 28.93 1.79 -13.42
N ILE A 278 28.14 1.01 -12.71
CA ILE A 278 27.41 -0.14 -13.27
C ILE A 278 26.01 0.35 -13.63
N THR A 279 25.66 0.31 -14.91
CA THR A 279 24.32 0.67 -15.38
C THR A 279 23.45 -0.58 -15.43
N LEU A 280 22.40 -0.63 -14.62
CA LEU A 280 21.41 -1.70 -14.61
C LEU A 280 20.39 -1.46 -15.72
N ALA A 281 20.37 -2.34 -16.72
CA ALA A 281 19.41 -2.32 -17.82
C ALA A 281 18.28 -3.36 -17.65
N GLY A 282 18.15 -3.97 -16.47
CA GLY A 282 17.07 -4.88 -16.10
C GLY A 282 17.40 -5.70 -14.86
N ASN A 283 16.47 -6.55 -14.43
CA ASN A 283 16.62 -7.38 -13.22
C ASN A 283 17.81 -8.34 -13.33
N VAL A 284 18.52 -8.51 -12.22
CA VAL A 284 19.69 -9.38 -12.13
C VAL A 284 19.42 -10.48 -11.12
N TRP A 285 19.64 -11.74 -11.51
CA TRP A 285 19.61 -12.87 -10.58
C TRP A 285 21.01 -13.47 -10.47
N VAL A 286 21.56 -13.50 -9.26
CA VAL A 286 22.80 -14.17 -8.91
C VAL A 286 22.48 -15.48 -8.19
N GLU A 287 22.84 -16.60 -8.80
CA GLU A 287 22.72 -17.94 -8.20
C GLU A 287 23.88 -18.23 -7.23
N GLY A 288 24.04 -17.37 -6.22
CA GLY A 288 25.21 -17.34 -5.35
C GLY A 288 25.22 -16.11 -4.45
N ASP A 289 26.38 -15.84 -3.86
CA ASP A 289 26.58 -14.67 -3.00
C ASP A 289 26.96 -13.43 -3.83
N ILE A 290 26.57 -12.25 -3.34
CA ILE A 290 26.92 -10.94 -3.93
C ILE A 290 27.81 -10.20 -2.95
N ILE A 291 28.97 -9.75 -3.41
CA ILE A 291 29.87 -8.89 -2.64
C ILE A 291 30.10 -7.60 -3.43
N VAL A 292 29.78 -6.47 -2.82
CA VAL A 292 30.03 -5.13 -3.36
C VAL A 292 31.07 -4.47 -2.46
N LYS A 293 32.21 -4.05 -3.01
CA LYS A 293 33.29 -3.41 -2.26
C LYS A 293 33.96 -2.26 -2.99
N ASN A 294 34.61 -1.38 -2.23
CA ASN A 294 35.44 -0.27 -2.74
C ASN A 294 34.68 0.82 -3.50
N SER A 295 33.54 1.29 -2.96
CA SER A 295 32.81 2.48 -3.44
C SER A 295 32.41 2.51 -4.93
N PRO A 296 31.76 1.46 -5.48
CA PRO A 296 31.19 1.52 -6.82
C PRO A 296 29.92 2.38 -6.86
N ILE A 297 29.57 2.88 -8.04
CA ILE A 297 28.26 3.48 -8.30
C ILE A 297 27.41 2.44 -9.04
N ILE A 298 26.23 2.12 -8.51
CA ILE A 298 25.25 1.22 -9.15
C ILE A 298 24.03 2.05 -9.51
N ARG A 299 23.76 2.20 -10.80
CA ARG A 299 22.75 3.12 -11.33
C ARG A 299 21.76 2.41 -12.23
N ILE A 300 20.48 2.74 -12.17
CA ILE A 300 19.47 2.27 -13.13
C ILE A 300 19.59 3.05 -14.46
N ASP A 301 19.45 2.37 -15.59
CA ASP A 301 19.44 3.03 -16.90
C ASP A 301 18.34 4.12 -16.96
N PRO A 302 18.64 5.33 -17.46
CA PRO A 302 17.66 6.41 -17.60
C PRO A 302 16.37 6.01 -18.32
N SER A 303 16.42 5.02 -19.22
CA SER A 303 15.25 4.57 -19.97
C SER A 303 14.16 3.91 -19.12
N PHE A 304 14.42 3.66 -17.83
CA PHE A 304 13.48 3.02 -16.91
C PHE A 304 12.48 3.99 -16.26
N ASP A 305 12.60 5.31 -16.50
CA ASP A 305 11.72 6.33 -15.91
C ASP A 305 11.52 6.09 -14.40
N GLN A 306 10.28 5.98 -13.92
CA GLN A 306 10.02 5.79 -12.48
C GLN A 306 10.25 4.34 -11.99
N LYS A 307 10.60 3.40 -12.87
CA LYS A 307 10.73 1.97 -12.52
C LYS A 307 12.01 1.69 -11.74
N GLY A 308 11.91 0.79 -10.76
CA GLY A 308 13.05 0.22 -10.05
C GLY A 308 13.69 -0.97 -10.78
N VAL A 309 14.86 -1.42 -10.29
CA VAL A 309 15.50 -2.67 -10.73
C VAL A 309 15.84 -3.54 -9.52
N ALA A 310 15.50 -4.83 -9.60
CA ALA A 310 15.80 -5.80 -8.56
C ALA A 310 17.09 -6.57 -8.87
N ILE A 311 17.94 -6.71 -7.86
CA ILE A 311 19.11 -7.60 -7.84
C ILE A 311 18.85 -8.66 -6.77
N VAL A 312 18.66 -9.91 -7.21
CA VAL A 312 18.31 -11.04 -6.36
C VAL A 312 19.52 -11.95 -6.16
N ALA A 313 19.92 -12.17 -4.91
CA ALA A 313 20.84 -13.23 -4.51
C ALA A 313 20.04 -14.43 -4.00
N ASP A 314 20.13 -15.57 -4.67
CA ASP A 314 19.41 -16.78 -4.29
C ASP A 314 20.17 -18.02 -4.73
N LYS A 315 20.39 -18.98 -3.82
CA LYS A 315 20.99 -20.27 -4.13
C LYS A 315 20.09 -21.39 -3.65
N PRO A 316 19.11 -21.85 -4.46
CA PRO A 316 18.15 -22.88 -4.07
C PRO A 316 18.78 -24.20 -3.63
N SER A 317 19.99 -24.50 -4.11
CA SER A 317 20.76 -25.68 -3.69
C SER A 317 21.40 -25.58 -2.30
N ALA A 318 21.48 -24.37 -1.73
CA ALA A 318 22.12 -24.10 -0.44
C ALA A 318 21.44 -22.93 0.33
N PRO A 319 20.10 -22.99 0.56
CA PRO A 319 19.30 -21.84 0.99
C PRO A 319 19.67 -21.30 2.38
N ASN A 320 20.31 -22.10 3.24
CA ASN A 320 20.72 -21.70 4.58
C ASN A 320 22.17 -21.22 4.68
N SER A 321 22.94 -21.23 3.59
CA SER A 321 24.39 -20.93 3.63
C SER A 321 24.90 -20.02 2.53
N SER A 322 24.07 -19.73 1.51
CA SER A 322 24.40 -18.86 0.39
C SER A 322 23.16 -18.07 -0.07
N GLY A 323 23.27 -17.30 -1.15
CA GLY A 323 22.30 -16.27 -1.50
C GLY A 323 22.46 -15.02 -0.64
N LYS A 324 23.67 -14.78 -0.11
CA LYS A 324 23.98 -13.68 0.81
C LYS A 324 24.42 -12.44 0.04
N ILE A 325 24.18 -11.26 0.60
CA ILE A 325 24.63 -9.98 0.05
C ILE A 325 25.50 -9.25 1.09
N SER A 326 26.72 -8.86 0.70
CA SER A 326 27.63 -8.05 1.51
C SER A 326 27.91 -6.73 0.80
N LEU A 327 27.56 -5.60 1.43
CA LEU A 327 27.91 -4.26 0.98
C LEU A 327 29.02 -3.70 1.88
N GLU A 328 30.21 -3.58 1.32
CA GLU A 328 31.42 -3.12 1.99
C GLU A 328 31.86 -1.76 1.40
N ASN A 329 32.14 -0.77 2.25
CA ASN A 329 32.80 0.48 1.86
C ASN A 329 32.05 1.35 0.82
N SER A 330 31.06 2.14 1.26
CA SER A 330 30.65 3.38 0.55
C SER A 330 30.11 3.21 -0.87
N ALA A 331 29.38 2.12 -1.14
CA ALA A 331 28.64 1.98 -2.40
C ALA A 331 27.53 3.04 -2.50
N VAL A 332 27.36 3.59 -3.71
CA VAL A 332 26.33 4.59 -4.02
C VAL A 332 25.32 3.97 -4.99
N PHE A 333 24.04 4.08 -4.65
CA PHE A 333 22.95 3.59 -5.49
C PHE A 333 22.15 4.74 -6.07
N GLU A 334 21.95 4.72 -7.39
CA GLU A 334 21.22 5.77 -8.11
C GLU A 334 20.04 5.16 -8.85
N GLY A 335 18.88 5.81 -8.76
CA GLY A 335 17.75 5.51 -9.64
C GLY A 335 18.05 5.90 -11.09
N SER A 336 17.04 5.78 -11.95
CA SER A 336 17.11 6.19 -13.36
C SER A 336 17.42 7.69 -13.54
N GLY A 337 17.13 8.51 -12.52
CA GLY A 337 17.11 9.97 -12.57
C GLY A 337 15.71 10.56 -12.37
N SER A 338 14.66 9.72 -12.47
CA SER A 338 13.29 10.10 -12.12
C SER A 338 13.01 9.85 -10.63
N PRO A 339 12.28 10.75 -9.95
CA PRO A 339 11.81 10.49 -8.58
C PRO A 339 11.01 9.18 -8.51
N GLY A 340 11.27 8.37 -7.49
CA GLY A 340 10.58 7.08 -7.31
C GLY A 340 11.30 5.85 -7.88
N SER A 341 12.40 6.02 -8.62
CA SER A 341 13.20 4.90 -9.12
C SER A 341 14.25 4.47 -8.07
N TYR A 342 14.22 3.19 -7.67
CA TYR A 342 15.10 2.61 -6.65
C TYR A 342 15.75 1.31 -7.12
N VAL A 343 16.99 1.08 -6.70
CA VAL A 343 17.63 -0.24 -6.77
C VAL A 343 17.17 -1.04 -5.56
N MET A 344 16.67 -2.25 -5.79
CA MET A 344 16.29 -3.18 -4.72
C MET A 344 17.27 -4.34 -4.66
N LEU A 345 17.83 -4.58 -3.46
CA LEU A 345 18.63 -5.76 -3.17
C LEU A 345 17.78 -6.76 -2.41
N VAL A 346 17.70 -7.98 -2.93
CA VAL A 346 16.89 -9.07 -2.38
C VAL A 346 17.78 -10.26 -2.08
N SER A 347 17.78 -10.71 -0.83
CA SER A 347 18.43 -11.98 -0.44
C SER A 347 17.37 -13.02 -0.10
N GLN A 348 17.45 -14.20 -0.73
CA GLN A 348 16.61 -15.37 -0.42
C GLN A 348 17.27 -16.36 0.57
N ASN A 349 18.37 -15.99 1.23
CA ASN A 349 18.95 -16.79 2.30
C ASN A 349 17.95 -17.00 3.46
N ARG A 350 17.76 -18.24 3.90
CA ARG A 350 16.77 -18.70 4.89
C ARG A 350 17.37 -19.10 6.24
N SER A 351 18.64 -18.78 6.47
CA SER A 351 19.34 -19.19 7.70
C SER A 351 18.60 -18.69 8.94
N ALA A 352 18.21 -17.41 8.99
CA ALA A 352 17.58 -16.82 10.17
C ALA A 352 16.22 -17.45 10.50
N GLU A 353 15.35 -17.62 9.49
CA GLU A 353 14.05 -18.31 9.65
C GLU A 353 14.22 -19.76 10.13
N SER A 354 15.31 -20.42 9.73
CA SER A 354 15.65 -21.78 10.15
C SER A 354 16.38 -21.84 11.51
N GLY A 355 16.56 -20.72 12.21
CA GLY A 355 17.29 -20.63 13.49
C GLY A 355 18.82 -20.74 13.38
N GLY A 356 19.38 -20.52 12.19
CA GLY A 356 20.81 -20.41 11.93
C GLY A 356 21.37 -19.01 12.15
N ASN A 357 22.68 -18.85 11.92
CA ASN A 357 23.42 -17.61 12.25
C ASN A 357 24.01 -16.88 11.02
N GLU A 358 23.75 -17.33 9.80
CA GLU A 358 24.19 -16.61 8.61
C GLU A 358 23.34 -15.35 8.41
N VAL A 359 24.02 -14.23 8.14
CA VAL A 359 23.39 -12.96 7.79
C VAL A 359 23.10 -12.97 6.29
N ALA A 360 21.84 -12.69 5.95
CA ALA A 360 21.35 -12.70 4.58
C ALA A 360 21.79 -11.45 3.81
N LEU A 361 21.72 -10.29 4.46
CA LEU A 361 22.19 -9.02 3.89
C LEU A 361 22.96 -8.23 4.95
N ASN A 362 24.25 -8.04 4.72
CA ASN A 362 25.12 -7.27 5.60
C ASN A 362 25.48 -5.95 4.93
N VAL A 363 25.09 -4.84 5.56
CA VAL A 363 25.47 -3.49 5.13
C VAL A 363 26.47 -2.93 6.13
N GLN A 364 27.69 -2.68 5.66
CA GLN A 364 28.76 -2.12 6.47
C GLN A 364 29.17 -0.73 5.97
N ASN A 365 29.48 0.15 6.92
CA ASN A 365 29.95 1.52 6.66
C ASN A 365 28.85 2.40 6.04
N THR A 366 29.26 3.38 5.23
CA THR A 366 28.31 4.27 4.57
C THR A 366 27.72 3.58 3.35
N VAL A 367 26.40 3.62 3.21
CA VAL A 367 25.70 3.37 1.95
C VAL A 367 24.71 4.50 1.78
N SER A 368 24.62 5.04 0.57
CA SER A 368 23.78 6.19 0.27
C SER A 368 23.08 6.05 -1.08
N GLY A 369 21.98 6.80 -1.22
CA GLY A 369 21.25 6.94 -2.47
C GLY A 369 19.92 6.17 -2.48
N ALA A 370 19.45 5.83 -3.68
CA ALA A 370 18.14 5.23 -3.93
C ALA A 370 18.19 3.69 -3.79
N LEU A 371 18.44 3.21 -2.57
CA LEU A 371 18.54 1.79 -2.25
C LEU A 371 17.41 1.32 -1.33
N LEU A 372 16.82 0.18 -1.68
CA LEU A 372 15.93 -0.61 -0.84
C LEU A 372 16.56 -1.98 -0.59
N VAL A 373 16.44 -2.49 0.63
CA VAL A 373 16.99 -3.81 1.01
C VAL A 373 15.88 -4.70 1.56
N TYR A 374 15.85 -5.95 1.09
CA TYR A 374 14.84 -6.94 1.46
C TYR A 374 15.46 -8.32 1.71
N ALA A 375 15.07 -8.96 2.81
CA ALA A 375 15.43 -10.34 3.11
C ALA A 375 14.28 -11.07 3.81
N GLY A 376 13.31 -11.54 3.03
CA GLY A 376 12.05 -12.12 3.52
C GLY A 376 12.21 -13.30 4.48
N HIS A 377 13.31 -14.05 4.38
CA HIS A 377 13.61 -15.23 5.22
C HIS A 377 14.88 -15.10 6.08
N GLY A 378 15.53 -13.93 6.00
CA GLY A 378 16.91 -13.74 6.45
C GLY A 378 17.09 -12.64 7.48
N GLU A 379 18.29 -12.61 8.07
CA GLU A 379 18.71 -11.46 8.90
C GLU A 379 19.34 -10.37 8.01
N ILE A 380 18.88 -9.13 8.16
CA ILE A 380 19.59 -7.95 7.69
C ILE A 380 20.39 -7.34 8.85
N ASP A 381 21.71 -7.23 8.70
CA ASP A 381 22.60 -6.59 9.67
C ASP A 381 23.09 -5.25 9.12
N LEU A 382 22.77 -4.16 9.80
CA LEU A 382 23.10 -2.78 9.43
C LEU A 382 24.08 -2.19 10.44
N GLN A 383 25.27 -1.81 9.98
CA GLN A 383 26.36 -1.33 10.84
C GLN A 383 26.88 0.06 10.43
N ASN A 384 27.23 0.89 11.42
CA ASN A 384 27.83 2.24 11.26
C ASN A 384 26.87 3.26 10.61
N SER A 385 27.36 4.28 9.91
CA SER A 385 26.54 5.38 9.38
C SER A 385 25.86 5.00 8.06
N ILE A 386 24.75 4.28 8.15
CA ILE A 386 23.91 3.91 7.01
C ILE A 386 22.76 4.92 6.90
N ASN A 387 22.37 5.30 5.67
CA ASN A 387 21.14 6.04 5.42
C ASN A 387 20.32 5.24 4.41
N LEU A 388 19.49 4.34 4.92
CA LEU A 388 18.54 3.58 4.11
C LEU A 388 17.17 4.22 4.22
N LYS A 389 16.47 4.24 3.09
CA LYS A 389 15.09 4.74 2.99
C LYS A 389 14.11 3.79 3.67
N GLU A 390 14.38 2.49 3.58
CA GLU A 390 13.53 1.45 4.13
C GLU A 390 14.26 0.09 4.26
N VAL A 391 13.83 -0.70 5.25
CA VAL A 391 14.37 -2.05 5.54
C VAL A 391 13.23 -2.99 5.92
N SER A 392 13.11 -4.10 5.19
CA SER A 392 12.13 -5.16 5.49
C SER A 392 12.78 -6.54 5.47
N ALA A 393 12.59 -7.34 6.52
CA ALA A 393 13.21 -8.67 6.63
C ALA A 393 12.54 -9.58 7.66
N TYR A 394 12.90 -10.86 7.68
CA TYR A 394 12.52 -11.78 8.77
C TYR A 394 13.08 -11.30 10.12
N GLN A 395 14.36 -10.92 10.15
CA GLN A 395 15.03 -10.37 11.31
C GLN A 395 15.88 -9.16 10.90
N ILE A 396 15.88 -8.10 11.71
CA ILE A 396 16.69 -6.91 11.45
C ILE A 396 17.58 -6.65 12.66
N ARG A 397 18.85 -6.35 12.41
CA ARG A 397 19.82 -5.99 13.43
C ARG A 397 20.48 -4.66 13.09
N LEU A 398 20.43 -3.71 14.03
CA LEU A 398 21.08 -2.39 13.92
C LEU A 398 22.23 -2.32 14.91
N LYS A 399 23.45 -1.99 14.46
CA LYS A 399 24.65 -1.91 15.30
C LYS A 399 25.32 -0.54 15.25
N ASN A 400 26.16 -0.27 16.25
CA ASN A 400 27.00 0.94 16.34
C ASN A 400 26.18 2.24 16.28
N THR A 401 26.28 2.97 15.18
CA THR A 401 25.63 4.27 14.94
C THR A 401 24.66 4.21 13.76
N ALA A 402 24.11 3.03 13.45
CA ALA A 402 23.14 2.84 12.37
C ALA A 402 21.91 3.70 12.56
N GLU A 403 21.54 4.46 11.52
CA GLU A 403 20.34 5.29 11.49
C GLU A 403 19.47 4.91 10.30
N VAL A 404 18.26 4.42 10.55
CA VAL A 404 17.28 4.19 9.46
C VAL A 404 16.38 5.43 9.39
N VAL A 405 16.34 6.11 8.24
CA VAL A 405 15.52 7.31 8.04
C VAL A 405 14.42 7.01 7.03
N TYR A 406 13.21 6.83 7.53
CA TYR A 406 12.04 6.61 6.70
C TYR A 406 11.62 7.88 5.98
N GLU A 407 11.41 7.78 4.67
CA GLU A 407 10.76 8.82 3.87
C GLU A 407 9.38 8.32 3.44
N THR A 408 8.34 8.99 3.94
CA THR A 408 6.94 8.72 3.55
C THR A 408 6.76 8.93 2.05
N GLY A 409 6.08 8.00 1.36
CA GLY A 409 5.75 8.13 -0.07
C GLY A 409 6.50 7.19 -1.01
N ILE A 410 7.27 6.23 -0.48
CA ILE A 410 7.90 5.13 -1.25
C ILE A 410 6.87 4.06 -1.64
N ALA A 411 5.66 4.13 -1.07
CA ALA A 411 4.62 3.12 -1.09
C ALA A 411 3.94 2.83 -2.45
N ASN A 412 4.51 3.17 -3.61
CA ASN A 412 3.76 3.04 -4.87
C ASN A 412 4.55 2.86 -6.19
N LEU A 413 5.82 2.42 -6.14
CA LEU A 413 6.71 2.58 -7.31
C LEU A 413 7.56 1.36 -7.70
N LEU A 414 7.17 0.15 -7.31
CA LEU A 414 8.05 -1.01 -7.45
C LEU A 414 7.46 -2.13 -8.31
N PHE A 415 7.96 -2.14 -9.55
CA PHE A 415 8.02 -3.21 -10.54
C PHE A 415 6.73 -3.51 -11.34
N ASP A 416 6.77 -3.07 -12.60
CA ASP A 416 5.71 -3.16 -13.58
C ASP A 416 5.72 -4.53 -14.32
N THR A 417 5.89 -5.63 -13.59
CA THR A 417 5.90 -6.98 -14.16
C THR A 417 5.10 -7.96 -13.30
N GLY A 418 3.78 -8.08 -13.57
CA GLY A 418 2.96 -9.18 -13.06
C GLY A 418 1.55 -8.77 -12.59
N PRO A 419 0.49 -9.57 -12.83
CA PRO A 419 -0.91 -9.19 -12.62
C PRO A 419 -1.40 -9.31 -11.16
N SER A 420 -0.49 -9.36 -10.18
CA SER A 420 -0.83 -9.63 -8.77
C SER A 420 -1.08 -8.38 -7.93
N GLY A 421 -1.00 -7.21 -8.56
CA GLY A 421 -1.23 -5.94 -7.93
C GLY A 421 -2.68 -5.69 -7.51
N SER A 422 -2.95 -5.49 -6.21
CA SER A 422 -4.27 -5.03 -5.76
C SER A 422 -4.57 -3.66 -6.36
N TYR A 423 -5.76 -3.48 -6.92
CA TYR A 423 -6.14 -2.23 -7.56
C TYR A 423 -6.25 -1.06 -6.57
N GLU A 424 -5.61 0.05 -6.87
CA GLU A 424 -5.82 1.32 -6.14
C GLU A 424 -6.88 2.16 -6.83
N ILE A 425 -7.68 2.89 -6.05
CA ILE A 425 -8.72 3.79 -6.58
C ILE A 425 -8.06 5.14 -6.88
N LEU A 426 -8.04 5.54 -8.14
CA LEU A 426 -7.50 6.84 -8.58
C LEU A 426 -8.53 7.95 -8.47
N SER A 427 -9.78 7.64 -8.85
CA SER A 427 -10.85 8.62 -8.89
C SER A 427 -12.20 7.95 -8.71
N TRP A 428 -13.17 8.72 -8.22
CA TRP A 428 -14.57 8.34 -8.14
C TRP A 428 -15.41 9.55 -8.53
N GLU A 429 -16.39 9.35 -9.41
CA GLU A 429 -17.32 10.41 -9.82
C GLU A 429 -18.70 9.86 -10.22
N GLU A 430 -19.74 10.65 -9.96
CA GLU A 430 -21.07 10.46 -10.55
C GLU A 430 -21.11 11.18 -11.91
N ILE A 431 -21.43 10.43 -12.97
CA ILE A 431 -21.37 10.92 -14.36
C ILE A 431 -22.75 11.12 -15.00
N GLU A 432 -23.83 10.61 -14.37
CA GLU A 432 -25.22 10.79 -14.80
C GLU A 432 -26.22 10.56 -13.65
#